data_AF-A0A0F9AFT8-F1
#
_entry.id   AF-A0A0F9AFT8-F1
#
_cell.length_a   1.000
_cell.length_b   1.000
_cell.length_c   1.000
_cell.angle_alpha   90.00
_cell.angle_beta   90.00
_cell.angle_gamma   90.00
#
_symmetry.space_group_name_H-M   'P 1'
#
loop_
_entity.id
_entity.type
_entity.pdbx_description
1 polymer ?
#
loop_
_entity_poly.entity_id
_entity_poly.type
_entity_poly.pdbx_seq_one_letter_code
_entity_poly.pdbx_strand_id
1 'polypeptide(L)'
;MASGIYNRFKANLMNKIVDLESDVIKIILLDTNHSFTATNTILTDVSGNELAATGGYSTGGNTLGSKAVTEAATTKWDAADTAWTSATFTAFHAVIYDNTATDNLVASIDFGGAKT
;
A
#
# COMPACT_ATOMS: atom_id res chain seq x y z
N MET A 1 5.49 5.66 8.62
CA MET A 1 6.64 4.86 8.11
C MET A 1 6.14 3.47 7.80
N ALA A 2 6.64 2.84 6.73
CA ALA A 2 6.32 1.45 6.42
C ALA A 2 6.82 0.52 7.53
N SER A 3 6.00 -0.45 7.92
CA SER A 3 6.35 -1.51 8.87
C SER A 3 7.11 -2.65 8.20
N GLY A 4 6.98 -2.78 6.87
CA GLY A 4 7.76 -3.72 6.07
C GLY A 4 7.77 -3.36 4.58
N ILE A 5 8.84 -3.73 3.88
CA ILE A 5 8.99 -3.60 2.42
C ILE A 5 9.11 -4.99 1.81
N TYR A 6 8.24 -5.31 0.85
CA TYR A 6 8.21 -6.64 0.23
C TYR A 6 9.47 -6.91 -0.62
N ASN A 7 9.91 -8.17 -0.65
CA ASN A 7 11.07 -8.56 -1.47
C ASN A 7 10.78 -8.39 -2.96
N ARG A 8 9.52 -8.60 -3.37
CA ARG A 8 9.04 -8.36 -4.74
C ARG A 8 9.34 -6.94 -5.20
N PHE A 9 8.99 -5.94 -4.39
CA PHE A 9 9.24 -4.55 -4.72
C PHE A 9 10.72 -4.24 -4.93
N LYS A 10 11.59 -4.68 -4.02
CA LYS A 10 13.04 -4.48 -4.15
C LYS A 10 13.57 -5.05 -5.47
N ALA A 11 13.18 -6.29 -5.78
CA ALA A 11 13.57 -6.95 -7.02
C ALA A 11 13.03 -6.23 -8.26
N ASN A 12 11.76 -5.83 -8.24
CA ASN A 12 11.13 -5.15 -9.36
C ASN A 12 11.74 -3.77 -9.61
N LEU A 13 12.05 -3.02 -8.55
CA LEU A 13 12.73 -1.74 -8.65
C LEU A 13 14.11 -1.89 -9.32
N MET A 14 14.89 -2.90 -8.92
CA MET A 14 16.21 -3.18 -9.52
C MET A 14 16.14 -3.70 -10.96
N ASN A 15 15.04 -4.38 -11.32
CA ASN A 15 14.80 -4.90 -12.67
C ASN A 15 14.05 -3.91 -13.58
N LYS A 16 13.81 -2.67 -13.13
CA LYS A 16 13.06 -1.64 -13.87
C LYS A 16 11.64 -2.08 -14.25
N ILE A 17 10.99 -2.85 -13.38
CA ILE A 17 9.59 -3.31 -13.55
C ILE A 17 8.61 -2.34 -12.88
N VAL A 18 9.03 -1.68 -11.79
CA VAL A 18 8.21 -0.71 -11.04
C VAL A 18 8.77 0.69 -11.28
N ASP A 19 7.89 1.62 -11.60
CA ASP A 19 8.11 3.05 -11.69
C ASP A 19 7.16 3.78 -10.73
N LEU A 20 7.67 4.17 -9.57
CA LEU A 20 6.87 4.77 -8.49
C LEU A 20 6.27 6.15 -8.81
N GLU A 21 6.69 6.81 -9.90
CA GLU A 21 6.15 8.11 -10.33
C GLU A 21 5.13 7.93 -11.44
N SER A 22 5.45 7.08 -12.43
CA SER A 22 4.61 6.82 -13.61
C SER A 22 3.46 5.85 -13.31
N ASP A 23 3.69 4.82 -12.50
CA ASP A 23 2.72 3.74 -12.30
C ASP A 23 1.53 4.13 -11.43
N VAL A 24 0.47 3.34 -11.54
CA VAL A 24 -0.75 3.47 -10.72
C VAL A 24 -0.50 2.80 -9.38
N ILE A 25 0.00 3.58 -8.43
CA ILE A 25 0.22 3.11 -7.06
C ILE A 25 -1.07 3.30 -6.25
N LYS A 26 -1.49 2.25 -5.56
CA LYS A 26 -2.72 2.22 -4.77
C LYS A 26 -2.45 1.75 -3.35
N ILE A 27 -3.37 2.07 -2.44
CA ILE A 27 -3.32 1.68 -1.04
C ILE A 27 -4.65 1.07 -0.60
N ILE A 28 -4.60 -0.15 -0.08
CA ILE A 28 -5.74 -0.84 0.56
C ILE A 28 -5.64 -0.76 2.08
N LEU A 29 -6.79 -0.83 2.74
CA LEU A 29 -6.90 -0.95 4.20
C LEU A 29 -7.25 -2.38 4.57
N LEU A 30 -6.63 -2.88 5.64
CA LEU A 30 -6.80 -4.26 6.09
C LEU A 30 -7.21 -4.33 7.56
N ASP A 31 -7.88 -5.43 7.88
CA ASP A 31 -8.33 -5.76 9.22
C ASP A 31 -7.16 -6.26 10.11
N THR A 32 -7.48 -6.58 11.36
CA THR A 32 -6.50 -7.05 12.37
C THR A 32 -5.83 -8.39 12.05
N ASN A 33 -6.32 -9.14 11.05
CA ASN A 33 -5.78 -10.46 10.71
C ASN A 33 -4.56 -10.35 9.79
N HIS A 34 -4.31 -9.18 9.19
CA HIS A 34 -3.15 -8.97 8.32
C HIS A 34 -1.84 -9.06 9.10
N SER A 35 -0.88 -9.80 8.53
CA SER A 35 0.48 -9.88 9.03
C SER A 35 1.45 -9.76 7.87
N PHE A 36 2.47 -8.91 8.02
CA PHE A 36 3.47 -8.72 7.00
C PHE A 36 4.29 -10.00 6.78
N THR A 37 4.29 -10.51 5.55
CA THR A 37 5.18 -11.59 5.11
C THR A 37 5.99 -11.10 3.91
N ALA A 38 7.31 -10.94 4.09
CA ALA A 38 8.18 -10.33 3.09
C ALA A 38 8.22 -11.04 1.73
N THR A 39 7.85 -12.32 1.68
CA THR A 39 7.81 -13.15 0.47
C THR A 39 6.49 -13.05 -0.30
N ASN A 40 5.45 -12.39 0.23
CA ASN A 40 4.27 -12.10 -0.58
C ASN A 40 4.64 -11.21 -1.76
N THR A 41 3.94 -11.40 -2.87
CA THR A 41 4.32 -10.88 -4.17
C THR A 41 3.24 -10.00 -4.78
N ILE A 42 1.99 -10.43 -4.74
CA ILE A 42 0.87 -9.77 -5.41
C ILE A 42 -0.28 -9.53 -4.44
N LEU A 43 -1.19 -8.62 -4.78
CA LEU A 43 -2.30 -8.22 -3.92
C LEU A 43 -3.16 -9.39 -3.42
N THR A 44 -3.35 -10.44 -4.22
CA THR A 44 -4.12 -11.64 -3.83
C THR A 44 -3.51 -12.41 -2.67
N ASP A 45 -2.22 -12.21 -2.38
CA ASP A 45 -1.56 -12.82 -1.22
C ASP A 45 -2.02 -12.19 0.12
N VAL A 46 -2.63 -10.99 0.07
CA VAL A 46 -3.05 -10.22 1.26
C VAL A 46 -4.51 -9.77 1.23
N SER A 47 -5.16 -9.73 0.07
CA SER A 47 -6.51 -9.17 -0.10
C SER A 47 -7.62 -9.95 0.62
N GLY A 48 -7.33 -11.17 1.10
CA GLY A 48 -8.23 -11.90 2.00
C GLY A 48 -8.53 -11.16 3.31
N ASN A 49 -7.68 -10.20 3.68
CA ASN A 49 -7.81 -9.39 4.90
C ASN A 49 -8.17 -7.93 4.59
N GLU A 50 -8.44 -7.61 3.33
CA GLU A 50 -8.90 -6.28 2.93
C GLU A 50 -10.29 -6.00 3.52
N LEU A 51 -10.52 -4.75 3.94
CA LEU A 51 -11.85 -4.34 4.37
C LEU A 51 -12.88 -4.50 3.24
N ALA A 52 -14.08 -4.95 3.59
CA ALA A 52 -15.21 -4.95 2.68
C ALA A 52 -15.63 -3.52 2.31
N ALA A 53 -16.26 -3.33 1.16
CA ALA A 53 -16.81 -2.04 0.75
C ALA A 53 -17.97 -1.62 1.67
N THR A 54 -17.66 -0.80 2.68
CA THR A 54 -18.61 -0.30 3.67
C THR A 54 -18.10 1.00 4.27
N GLY A 55 -19.03 1.82 4.78
CA GLY A 55 -18.67 2.97 5.61
C GLY A 55 -17.72 3.97 4.95
N GLY A 56 -17.84 4.19 3.64
CA GLY A 56 -16.96 5.09 2.89
C GLY A 56 -15.68 4.44 2.34
N TYR A 57 -15.42 3.15 2.61
CA TYR A 57 -14.37 2.37 1.96
C TYR A 57 -14.88 1.69 0.69
N SER A 58 -14.02 1.60 -0.33
CA SER A 58 -14.22 0.83 -1.55
C SER A 58 -13.10 -0.20 -1.69
N THR A 59 -13.45 -1.44 -2.01
CA THR A 59 -12.48 -2.51 -2.29
C THR A 59 -11.52 -2.10 -3.42
N GLY A 60 -10.24 -2.46 -3.28
CA GLY A 60 -9.14 -1.97 -4.08
C GLY A 60 -8.57 -0.62 -3.60
N GLY A 61 -9.19 0.01 -2.59
CA GLY A 61 -8.69 1.20 -1.92
C GLY A 61 -8.47 2.42 -2.83
N ASN A 62 -7.67 3.38 -2.34
CA ASN A 62 -7.46 4.66 -3.02
C ASN A 62 -6.21 4.63 -3.91
N THR A 63 -6.26 5.36 -5.03
CA THR A 63 -5.06 5.66 -5.84
C THR A 63 -4.29 6.82 -5.22
N LEU A 64 -2.98 6.65 -5.08
CA LEU A 64 -2.09 7.67 -4.54
C LEU A 64 -1.71 8.70 -5.63
N GLY A 65 -2.00 9.97 -5.35
CA GLY A 65 -1.70 11.10 -6.24
C GLY A 65 -0.38 11.78 -5.89
N SER A 66 0.04 12.74 -6.73
CA SER A 66 1.21 13.61 -6.49
C SER A 66 2.47 12.86 -6.07
N LYS A 67 2.71 11.70 -6.70
CA LYS A 67 3.85 10.83 -6.40
C LYS A 67 5.14 11.47 -6.88
N ALA A 68 6.17 11.49 -6.04
CA ALA A 68 7.48 12.03 -6.38
C ALA A 68 8.61 11.26 -5.70
N VAL A 69 9.70 11.01 -6.44
CA VAL A 69 10.97 10.56 -5.88
C VAL A 69 11.90 11.76 -5.71
N THR A 70 12.42 11.97 -4.50
CA THR A 70 13.36 13.05 -4.19
C THR A 70 14.68 12.47 -3.72
N GLU A 71 15.75 12.72 -4.47
CA GLU A 71 17.12 12.42 -4.07
C GLU A 71 17.65 13.51 -3.12
N ALA A 72 18.09 13.10 -1.93
CA ALA A 72 18.63 13.98 -0.90
C ALA A 72 19.52 13.17 0.06
N ALA A 73 20.00 13.78 1.15
CA ALA A 73 20.69 13.05 2.23
C ALA A 73 19.84 11.88 2.79
N THR A 74 18.52 11.96 2.65
CA THR A 74 17.60 10.84 2.80
C THR A 74 16.72 10.78 1.55
N THR A 75 17.12 9.99 0.58
CA THR A 75 16.31 9.73 -0.62
C THR A 75 14.98 9.11 -0.21
N LYS A 76 13.89 9.66 -0.75
CA LYS A 76 12.53 9.26 -0.43
C LYS A 76 11.64 9.19 -1.65
N TRP A 77 10.63 8.36 -1.56
CA TRP A 77 9.42 8.47 -2.36
C TRP A 77 8.30 9.00 -1.46
N ASP A 78 7.47 9.87 -2.01
CA ASP A 78 6.37 10.52 -1.32
C ASP A 78 5.14 10.59 -2.23
N ALA A 79 3.95 10.61 -1.66
CA ALA A 79 2.69 10.76 -2.36
C ALA A 79 1.73 11.58 -1.51
N ALA A 80 0.75 12.25 -2.14
CA ALA A 80 -0.25 12.99 -1.39
C ALA A 80 -1.01 12.08 -0.43
N ASP A 81 -1.20 12.55 0.81
CA ASP A 81 -1.96 11.85 1.82
C ASP A 81 -3.38 11.56 1.32
N THR A 82 -3.79 10.31 1.48
CA THR A 82 -5.17 9.89 1.20
C THR A 82 -5.98 9.82 2.48
N ALA A 83 -7.26 10.15 2.41
CA ALA A 83 -8.16 10.16 3.55
C ALA A 83 -9.51 9.55 3.19
N TRP A 84 -10.11 8.86 4.15
CA TRP A 84 -11.50 8.39 4.10
C TRP A 84 -12.33 9.22 5.07
N THR A 85 -12.80 10.39 4.62
CA THR A 85 -13.41 11.41 5.48
C THR A 85 -14.74 11.03 6.12
N SER A 86 -15.40 10.00 5.60
CA SER A 86 -16.67 9.47 6.12
C SER A 86 -16.52 8.03 6.60
N ALA A 87 -15.34 7.67 7.13
CA ALA A 87 -15.05 6.34 7.62
C ALA A 87 -15.98 5.93 8.76
N THR A 88 -16.74 4.86 8.56
CA THR A 88 -17.45 4.15 9.65
C THR A 88 -16.95 2.73 9.84
N PHE A 89 -15.76 2.44 9.30
CA PHE A 89 -15.02 1.19 9.44
C PHE A 89 -13.84 1.36 10.40
N THR A 90 -13.19 0.25 10.75
CA THR A 90 -11.95 0.25 11.53
C THR A 90 -10.87 -0.47 10.73
N ALA A 91 -9.70 0.16 10.60
CA ALA A 91 -8.53 -0.42 9.95
C ALA A 91 -7.40 -0.59 10.95
N PHE A 92 -6.56 -1.60 10.74
CA PHE A 92 -5.38 -1.87 11.57
C PHE A 92 -4.09 -1.77 10.75
N HIS A 93 -4.18 -2.03 9.46
CA HIS A 93 -3.05 -2.01 8.55
C HIS A 93 -3.42 -1.33 7.23
N ALA A 94 -2.39 -0.97 6.48
CA ALA A 94 -2.50 -0.65 5.07
C ALA A 94 -1.42 -1.37 4.26
N VAL A 95 -1.71 -1.62 2.99
CA VAL A 95 -0.75 -2.16 2.04
C VAL A 95 -0.75 -1.29 0.79
N ILE A 96 0.43 -0.84 0.40
CA ILE A 96 0.69 -0.16 -0.85
C ILE A 96 1.06 -1.20 -1.89
N TYR A 97 0.47 -1.10 -3.07
CA TYR A 97 0.72 -1.99 -4.19
C TYR A 97 0.74 -1.21 -5.51
N ASP A 98 1.44 -1.76 -6.49
CA ASP A 98 1.54 -1.23 -7.85
C ASP A 98 0.54 -1.97 -8.73
N ASN A 99 -0.54 -1.27 -9.08
CA ASN A 99 -1.62 -1.79 -9.90
C ASN A 99 -1.22 -1.88 -11.38
N THR A 100 -0.25 -1.09 -11.87
CA THR A 100 0.25 -1.20 -13.24
C THR A 100 1.08 -2.46 -13.39
N ALA A 101 1.94 -2.76 -12.42
CA ALA A 101 2.81 -3.92 -12.42
C ALA A 101 2.12 -5.21 -11.95
N THR A 102 0.90 -5.49 -12.42
CA THR A 102 0.15 -6.74 -12.09
C THR A 102 -0.08 -6.90 -10.58
N ASP A 103 -0.50 -5.82 -9.93
CA ASP A 103 -0.82 -5.78 -8.50
C ASP A 103 0.34 -6.18 -7.57
N ASN A 104 1.57 -5.89 -7.98
CA ASN A 104 2.76 -6.22 -7.19
C ASN A 104 2.82 -5.42 -5.88
N LEU A 105 3.11 -6.11 -4.78
CA LEU A 105 3.16 -5.50 -3.45
C LEU A 105 4.39 -4.60 -3.27
N VAL A 106 4.21 -3.42 -2.67
CA VAL A 106 5.25 -2.40 -2.43
C VAL A 106 5.67 -2.36 -0.97
N ALA A 107 4.75 -1.97 -0.08
CA ALA A 107 5.01 -1.79 1.34
C ALA A 107 3.79 -2.16 2.19
N SER A 108 4.04 -2.60 3.42
CA SER A 108 3.00 -2.79 4.43
C SER A 108 3.20 -1.79 5.56
N ILE A 109 2.10 -1.26 6.07
CA ILE A 109 2.03 -0.30 7.16
C ILE A 109 1.17 -0.92 8.25
N ASP A 110 1.71 -1.01 9.45
CA ASP A 110 1.00 -1.36 10.67
C ASP A 110 0.75 -0.08 11.46
N PHE A 111 -0.51 0.18 11.79
CA PHE A 111 -0.90 1.37 12.53
C PHE A 111 -0.62 1.26 14.04
N GLY A 112 -0.17 0.09 14.52
CA GLY A 112 0.07 -0.20 15.93
C GLY A 112 -1.21 -0.30 16.76
N GLY A 113 -2.36 -0.40 16.10
CA GLY A 113 -3.68 -0.43 16.71
C GLY A 113 -4.77 0.11 15.79
N ALA A 114 -6.02 -0.03 16.23
CA ALA A 114 -7.20 0.39 15.50
C ALA A 114 -7.17 1.89 15.12
N LYS A 115 -7.55 2.18 13.87
CA LYS A 115 -7.81 3.53 13.34
C LYS A 115 -9.24 3.60 12.81
N THR A 116 -9.91 4.72 13.10
CA THR A 116 -11.31 5.01 12.77
C THR A 116 -11.39 6.38 12.15
#